data_AF-A0A4R6YU91-F1
#
_entry.id   AF-A0A4R6YU91-F1
#
_cell.length_a   1.000
_cell.length_b   1.000
_cell.length_c   1.000
_cell.angle_alpha   90.00
_cell.angle_beta   90.00
_cell.angle_gamma   90.00
#
_symmetry.space_group_name_H-M   'P 1'
#
loop_
_entity.id
_entity.type
_entity.pdbx_description
1 polymer ?
#
loop_
_entity_poly.entity_id
_entity_poly.type
_entity_poly.pdbx_seq_one_letter_code
_entity_poly.pdbx_strand_id
1 'polypeptide(L)'
;MSRHGSFHPLRRDVDSAEPVLFALVLDTPAQRDALQDEVLARASAIHHLSEALVTARLEAPDSRSHGAILEAVAILSRDVCGLLEASTHPGP
;
A
#
# COMPACT_ATOMS: atom_id res chain seq x y z
N MET A 1 -11.90 5.99 -23.34
CA MET A 1 -11.16 5.71 -22.09
C MET A 1 -9.78 5.23 -22.48
N SER A 2 -8.76 6.07 -22.34
CA SER A 2 -7.39 5.74 -22.72
C SER A 2 -6.74 4.88 -21.62
N ARG A 3 -6.40 3.63 -21.94
CA ARG A 3 -5.65 2.74 -21.03
C ARG A 3 -4.17 3.12 -21.12
N HIS A 4 -3.56 3.47 -19.99
CA HIS A 4 -2.12 3.70 -19.90
C HIS A 4 -1.49 2.38 -19.48
N GLY A 5 -0.61 1.82 -20.30
CA GLY A 5 0.08 0.57 -20.01
C GLY A 5 1.57 0.78 -20.14
N SER A 6 2.33 0.34 -19.13
CA SER A 6 3.79 0.28 -19.17
C SER A 6 4.25 -1.10 -19.63
N PHE A 7 5.36 -1.14 -20.37
CA PHE A 7 5.95 -2.36 -20.92
C PHE A 7 7.24 -2.68 -20.15
N HIS A 8 7.23 -3.73 -19.31
CA HIS A 8 8.43 -4.17 -18.59
C HIS A 8 9.01 -5.46 -19.18
N PRO A 9 10.32 -5.51 -19.50
CA PRO A 9 10.96 -6.71 -20.02
C PRO A 9 11.18 -7.74 -18.89
N LEU A 10 10.70 -8.96 -19.08
CA LEU A 10 11.03 -10.08 -18.20
C LEU A 10 12.46 -10.55 -18.50
N ARG A 11 13.40 -10.33 -17.57
CA ARG A 11 14.77 -10.88 -17.70
C ARG A 11 14.71 -12.41 -17.66
N ARG A 12 15.35 -13.06 -18.64
CA ARG A 12 15.63 -14.51 -18.62
C ARG A 12 17.14 -14.73 -18.65
N ASP A 13 17.62 -15.61 -17.79
CA ASP A 13 19.04 -16.03 -17.69
C ASP A 13 19.42 -17.08 -18.76
N VAL A 14 19.11 -16.86 -20.05
CA VAL A 14 19.45 -17.82 -21.13
C VAL A 14 19.91 -17.11 -22.41
N ASP A 15 21.16 -17.36 -22.82
CA ASP A 15 21.88 -16.63 -23.87
C ASP A 15 21.41 -16.85 -25.32
N SER A 16 20.43 -17.74 -25.58
CA SER A 16 20.15 -18.24 -26.95
C SER A 16 18.72 -18.06 -27.47
N ALA A 17 17.88 -17.20 -26.90
CA ALA A 17 16.47 -17.09 -27.31
C ALA A 17 16.03 -15.66 -27.68
N GLU A 18 15.42 -15.47 -28.86
CA GLU A 18 14.51 -14.34 -29.10
C GLU A 18 13.12 -14.70 -28.57
N PRO A 19 12.72 -14.17 -27.41
CA PRO A 19 11.39 -13.54 -27.31
C PRO A 19 11.32 -12.43 -26.24
N VAL A 20 10.92 -11.22 -26.63
CA VAL A 20 10.65 -10.12 -25.68
C VAL A 20 9.23 -10.26 -25.13
N LEU A 21 9.09 -10.98 -24.02
CA LEU A 21 7.83 -11.08 -23.30
C LEU A 21 7.68 -9.81 -22.45
N PHE A 22 6.86 -8.88 -22.93
CA PHE A 22 6.49 -7.70 -22.15
C PHE A 22 5.26 -8.02 -21.30
N ALA A 23 5.34 -7.80 -19.99
CA ALA A 23 4.16 -7.78 -19.15
C ALA A 23 3.45 -6.44 -19.36
N LEU A 24 2.27 -6.47 -19.98
CA LEU A 24 1.39 -5.32 -20.03
C LEU A 24 0.74 -5.17 -18.66
N VAL A 25 1.27 -4.28 -17.84
CA VAL A 25 0.58 -3.85 -16.62
C VAL A 25 -0.40 -2.78 -17.05
N LEU A 26 -1.65 -3.19 -17.29
CA LEU A 26 -2.73 -2.24 -17.52
C LEU A 26 -3.02 -1.52 -16.20
N ASP A 27 -2.97 -0.18 -16.20
CA ASP A 27 -3.61 0.62 -15.17
C ASP A 27 -5.11 0.72 -15.50
N THR A 28 -5.92 -0.17 -14.92
CA THR A 28 -7.37 -0.18 -15.14
C THR A 28 -8.10 0.67 -14.09
N PRO A 29 -9.26 1.27 -14.43
CA PRO A 29 -10.08 1.97 -13.46
C PRO A 29 -10.38 1.14 -12.21
N ALA A 30 -10.71 -0.15 -12.38
CA ALA A 30 -11.00 -1.05 -11.28
C ALA A 30 -9.79 -1.28 -10.33
N GLN A 31 -8.56 -1.27 -10.86
CA GLN A 31 -7.36 -1.37 -10.02
C GLN A 31 -7.09 -0.07 -9.25
N ARG A 32 -7.37 1.08 -9.86
CA ARG A 32 -7.26 2.38 -9.16
C ARG A 32 -8.30 2.52 -8.06
N ASP A 33 -9.53 2.08 -8.34
CA ASP A 33 -10.60 2.08 -7.35
C ASP A 33 -10.23 1.14 -6.18
N ALA A 34 -9.75 -0.08 -6.48
CA ALA A 34 -9.28 -1.01 -5.45
C ALA A 34 -8.08 -0.46 -4.64
N LEU A 35 -7.15 0.25 -5.29
CA LEU A 35 -6.03 0.90 -4.61
C LEU A 35 -6.51 2.01 -3.67
N GLN A 36 -7.50 2.81 -4.11
CA GLN A 36 -8.09 3.87 -3.31
C GLN A 36 -8.87 3.31 -2.11
N ASP A 37 -9.62 2.23 -2.31
CA ASP A 37 -10.35 1.54 -1.24
C ASP A 37 -9.37 1.01 -0.17
N GLU A 38 -8.24 0.43 -0.58
CA GLU A 38 -7.21 -0.06 0.33
C GLU A 38 -6.56 1.08 1.14
N VAL A 39 -6.28 2.22 0.50
CA VAL A 39 -5.78 3.43 1.18
C VAL A 39 -6.76 3.89 2.25
N LEU A 40 -8.06 3.94 1.91
CA LEU A 40 -9.11 4.35 2.86
C LEU A 40 -9.26 3.36 4.01
N ALA A 41 -9.20 2.06 3.74
CA ALA A 41 -9.28 1.02 4.76
C ALA A 41 -8.12 1.12 5.77
N ARG A 42 -6.89 1.30 5.28
CA ARG A 42 -5.72 1.47 6.17
C ARG A 42 -5.74 2.77 6.95
N ALA A 43 -6.19 3.87 6.33
CA ALA A 43 -6.37 5.14 7.03
C ALA A 43 -7.43 5.04 8.14
N SER A 44 -8.55 4.34 7.89
CA SER A 44 -9.58 4.06 8.90
C SER A 44 -9.04 3.19 10.03
N ALA A 45 -8.24 2.17 9.73
CA ALA A 45 -7.59 1.34 10.76
C ALA A 45 -6.65 2.15 11.66
N ILE A 46 -5.84 3.07 11.08
CA ILE A 46 -4.99 3.99 11.84
C ILE A 46 -5.84 4.85 12.79
N HIS A 47 -6.96 5.39 12.28
CA HIS A 47 -7.86 6.22 13.07
C HIS A 47 -8.42 5.46 14.28
N HIS A 48 -8.97 4.26 14.06
CA HIS A 48 -9.52 3.44 15.15
C HIS A 48 -8.46 2.99 16.17
N LEU A 49 -7.25 2.62 15.72
CA LEU A 49 -6.15 2.29 16.63
C LEU A 49 -5.70 3.51 17.45
N SER A 50 -5.71 4.69 16.85
CA SER A 50 -5.37 5.94 17.53
C SER A 50 -6.43 6.31 18.58
N GLU A 51 -7.71 6.17 18.26
CA GLU A 51 -8.81 6.35 19.22
C GLU A 51 -8.71 5.34 20.38
N ALA A 52 -8.52 4.06 20.06
CA ALA A 52 -8.36 3.01 21.06
C ALA A 52 -7.17 3.29 22.00
N LEU A 53 -6.06 3.80 21.48
CA LEU A 53 -4.90 4.21 22.28
C LEU A 53 -5.24 5.37 23.22
N VAL A 54 -5.95 6.39 22.73
CA VAL A 54 -6.37 7.54 23.55
C VAL A 54 -7.29 7.09 24.68
N THR A 55 -8.32 6.27 24.36
CA THR A 55 -9.25 5.74 25.36
C THR A 55 -8.56 4.84 26.37
N ALA A 56 -7.68 3.94 25.93
CA ALA A 56 -6.94 3.04 26.83
C ALA A 56 -6.02 3.81 27.79
N ARG A 57 -5.37 4.89 27.33
CA ARG A 57 -4.57 5.76 28.20
C ARG A 57 -5.41 6.52 29.24
N LEU A 58 -6.66 6.86 28.94
CA LEU A 58 -7.57 7.52 29.88
C LEU A 58 -8.10 6.55 30.96
N GLU A 59 -8.42 5.32 30.56
CA GLU A 59 -9.03 4.29 31.43
C GLU A 59 -8.00 3.57 32.32
N ALA A 60 -6.76 3.38 31.87
CA ALA A 60 -5.74 2.62 32.60
C ALA A 60 -4.32 3.20 32.40
N PRO A 61 -3.94 4.26 33.14
CA PRO A 61 -2.66 4.97 32.99
C PRO A 61 -1.42 4.09 33.19
N ASP A 62 -1.54 3.02 33.98
CA ASP A 62 -0.43 2.16 34.41
C ASP A 62 -0.21 0.92 33.51
N SER A 63 -0.89 0.83 32.36
CA SER A 63 -0.96 -0.42 31.62
C SER A 63 0.21 -0.67 30.64
N ARG A 64 0.66 -1.94 30.68
CA ARG A 64 1.60 -2.64 29.80
C ARG A 64 1.69 -2.08 28.37
N SER A 65 2.93 -1.93 27.91
CA SER A 65 3.40 -1.71 26.53
C SER A 65 2.30 -1.56 25.46
N HIS A 66 1.84 -0.32 25.27
CA HIS A 66 1.15 0.13 24.04
C HIS A 66 2.06 0.05 22.79
N GLY A 67 3.28 -0.46 22.91
CA GLY A 67 4.27 -0.56 21.84
C GLY A 67 3.75 -1.29 20.60
N ALA A 68 2.99 -2.38 20.77
CA ALA A 68 2.41 -3.11 19.64
C ALA A 68 1.37 -2.29 18.87
N ILE A 69 0.57 -1.46 19.56
CA ILE A 69 -0.40 -0.57 18.91
C ILE A 69 0.32 0.55 18.17
N LEU A 70 1.34 1.14 18.79
CA LEU A 70 2.18 2.17 18.17
C LEU A 70 2.93 1.64 16.94
N GLU A 71 3.44 0.41 17.02
CA GLU A 71 4.09 -0.28 15.90
C GLU A 71 3.11 -0.55 14.76
N ALA A 72 1.90 -1.04 15.06
CA ALA A 72 0.84 -1.22 14.07
C ALA A 72 0.47 0.10 13.37
N VAL A 73 0.32 1.18 14.13
CA VAL A 73 0.08 2.53 13.57
C VAL A 73 1.23 2.97 12.66
N ALA A 74 2.48 2.74 13.05
CA ALA A 74 3.64 3.11 12.24
C ALA A 74 3.71 2.32 10.92
N ILE A 75 3.44 1.01 10.95
CA ILE A 75 3.39 0.15 9.76
C ILE A 75 2.29 0.63 8.81
N LEU A 76 1.06 0.78 9.32
CA LEU A 76 -0.07 1.22 8.51
C LEU A 76 0.15 2.61 7.92
N SER A 77 0.78 3.52 8.66
CA SER A 77 1.10 4.87 8.18
C SER A 77 2.09 4.83 7.01
N ARG A 78 3.14 4.00 7.12
CA ARG A 78 4.10 3.77 6.02
C ARG A 78 3.40 3.20 4.80
N ASP A 79 2.50 2.24 5.01
CA ASP A 79 1.78 1.59 3.93
C ASP A 79 0.87 2.55 3.19
N VAL A 80 0.11 3.39 3.91
CA VAL A 80 -0.73 4.44 3.30
C VAL A 80 0.13 5.38 2.45
N CYS A 81 1.28 5.83 2.95
CA CYS A 81 2.21 6.66 2.16
C CYS A 81 2.68 5.94 0.89
N GLY A 82 3.11 4.68 1.00
CA GLY A 82 3.55 3.89 -0.15
C GLY A 82 2.45 3.67 -1.20
N LEU A 83 1.21 3.42 -0.77
CA LEU A 83 0.06 3.29 -1.67
C LEU A 83 -0.28 4.62 -2.36
N LEU A 84 -0.19 5.75 -1.65
CA LEU A 84 -0.38 7.08 -2.23
C LEU A 84 0.72 7.43 -3.25
N GLU A 85 1.97 7.11 -2.95
CA GLU A 85 3.09 7.27 -3.89
C GLU A 85 2.88 6.44 -5.16
N ALA A 86 2.50 5.16 -5.01
CA ALA A 86 2.20 4.27 -6.13
C ALA A 86 1.01 4.76 -6.98
N SER A 87 0.04 5.43 -6.38
CA SER A 87 -1.13 5.99 -7.08
C SER A 87 -0.82 7.26 -7.89
N THR A 88 0.25 7.99 -7.55
CA THR A 88 0.63 9.25 -8.20
C THR A 88 1.78 9.10 -9.19
N HIS A 89 2.64 8.11 -8.99
CA HIS A 89 3.77 7.79 -9.86
C HIS A 89 3.73 6.31 -10.25
N PRO A 90 2.86 5.91 -11.21
CA PRO A 90 3.08 4.63 -11.88
C PRO A 90 4.49 4.74 -12.51
N GLY A 91 5.39 3.82 -12.15
CA GLY A 91 6.81 3.92 -12.47
C GLY A 91 7.13 4.14 -13.96
N PRO A 92 8.41 4.41 -14.30
CA PRO A 92 8.83 4.70 -15.67
C PRO A 92 8.48 3.59 -16.68
#